data_AF-A0A396RR15-F1
#
_entry.id   AF-A0A396RR15-F1
#
_cell.length_a   1.000
_cell.length_b   1.000
_cell.length_c   1.000
_cell.angle_alpha   90.00
_cell.angle_beta   90.00
_cell.angle_gamma   90.00
#
_symmetry.space_group_name_H-M   'P 1'
#
loop_
_entity.id
_entity.type
_entity.pdbx_description
1 polymer ?
#
loop_
_entity_poly.entity_id
_entity_poly.type
_entity_poly.pdbx_seq_one_letter_code
_entity_poly.pdbx_strand_id
1 'polypeptide(L)'
;MTENAAATTAKPAKKKTDWAAEAKSIFWLILAVLGFHSFIAKPFYIPSESMLPGLLIGDRLVVTKYPYGYSYVSPTFHLMPFVKGRLFGSLPERGDVVIVTPPGSRTDYIKRVVGLPGERLEVRGGTVLINGVPIRRAAPVERLFPIDPNFQCDPLQYPGARTTFPDGRPACRLPIVRETMPNGRSYDTIDLGYSSADDYPAVTIPEGHVFMMGDNRDRSADSRASLMEGGLGGPVPWENIGGRAEFITFSLDGTTTLNPLTWFSAFRGDRAGTSLHPDEAP
;
A
#
# COMPACT_ATOMS: atom_id res chain seq x y z
N MET A 1 50.08 37.70 -58.10
CA MET A 1 48.93 37.01 -58.70
C MET A 1 48.43 35.99 -57.70
N THR A 2 47.43 36.38 -56.92
CA THR A 2 46.84 35.56 -55.85
C THR A 2 45.32 35.70 -55.99
N GLU A 3 44.64 34.65 -56.40
CA GLU A 3 43.19 34.44 -56.19
C GLU A 3 42.89 32.97 -56.49
N ASN A 4 42.74 32.16 -55.43
CA ASN A 4 41.49 31.76 -54.77
C ASN A 4 40.87 30.51 -55.41
N ALA A 5 41.33 29.35 -54.93
CA ALA A 5 40.59 28.10 -55.04
C ALA A 5 39.36 28.17 -54.13
N ALA A 6 38.17 28.22 -54.73
CA ALA A 6 36.91 28.14 -54.01
C ALA A 6 36.76 26.75 -53.37
N ALA A 7 36.79 26.68 -52.04
CA ALA A 7 36.46 25.49 -51.29
C ALA A 7 34.93 25.35 -51.19
N THR A 8 34.37 24.38 -51.91
CA THR A 8 32.95 24.03 -51.82
C THR A 8 32.70 23.28 -50.50
N THR A 9 32.19 23.98 -49.48
CA THR A 9 31.74 23.36 -48.23
C THR A 9 30.47 22.55 -48.48
N ALA A 10 30.58 21.22 -48.48
CA ALA A 10 29.44 20.31 -48.54
C ALA A 10 28.57 20.45 -47.28
N LYS A 11 27.28 20.70 -47.46
CA LYS A 11 26.28 20.81 -46.38
C LYS A 11 26.10 19.44 -45.71
N PRO A 12 26.11 19.33 -44.37
CA PRO A 12 25.97 18.04 -43.70
C PRO A 12 24.58 17.46 -43.98
N ALA A 13 24.55 16.23 -44.52
CA ALA A 13 23.31 15.52 -44.79
C ALA A 13 22.58 15.25 -43.46
N LYS A 14 21.34 15.74 -43.35
CA LYS A 14 20.47 15.41 -42.21
C LYS A 14 20.25 13.90 -42.18
N LYS A 15 20.81 13.23 -41.17
CA LYS A 15 20.61 11.80 -40.92
C LYS A 15 19.12 11.56 -40.74
N LYS A 16 18.49 10.81 -41.65
CA LYS A 16 17.07 10.42 -41.54
C LYS A 16 16.92 9.58 -40.26
N THR A 17 15.97 9.95 -39.41
CA THR A 17 15.64 9.19 -38.20
C THR A 17 15.25 7.76 -38.58
N ASP A 18 15.92 6.78 -38.00
CA ASP A 18 15.61 5.37 -38.20
C ASP A 18 14.47 4.97 -37.26
N TRP A 19 13.23 5.12 -37.75
CA TRP A 19 12.02 4.79 -37.01
C TRP A 19 11.95 3.32 -36.56
N ALA A 20 12.63 2.39 -37.25
CA ALA A 20 12.67 0.99 -36.84
C ALA A 20 13.60 0.81 -35.63
N ALA A 21 14.75 1.50 -35.61
CA ALA A 21 15.65 1.52 -34.47
C ALA A 21 15.01 2.18 -33.23
N GLU A 22 14.27 3.28 -33.41
CA GLU A 22 13.52 3.94 -32.33
C GLU A 22 12.42 3.02 -31.77
N ALA A 23 11.62 2.39 -32.64
CA ALA A 23 10.58 1.45 -32.22
C ALA A 23 11.15 0.25 -31.46
N LYS A 24 12.29 -0.30 -31.92
CA LYS A 24 13.01 -1.36 -31.21
C LYS A 24 13.49 -0.90 -29.84
N SER A 25 14.01 0.31 -29.73
CA SER A 25 14.50 0.87 -28.46
C SER A 25 13.35 1.07 -27.46
N ILE A 26 12.22 1.62 -27.91
CA ILE A 26 11.01 1.77 -27.12
C ILE A 26 10.48 0.41 -26.66
N PHE A 27 10.47 -0.59 -27.55
CA PHE A 27 10.04 -1.95 -27.20
C PHE A 27 10.88 -2.54 -26.07
N TRP A 28 12.21 -2.47 -26.17
CA TRP A 28 13.10 -2.98 -25.12
C TRP A 28 12.99 -2.19 -23.82
N LEU A 29 12.79 -0.87 -23.89
CA LEU A 29 12.54 -0.03 -22.71
C LEU A 29 11.25 -0.46 -21.99
N ILE A 30 10.15 -0.63 -22.74
CA ILE A 30 8.87 -1.10 -22.19
C ILE A 30 9.03 -2.49 -21.58
N LEU A 31 9.71 -3.42 -22.27
CA LEU A 31 9.94 -4.76 -21.75
C LEU A 31 10.79 -4.74 -20.47
N ALA A 32 11.82 -3.89 -20.40
CA ALA A 32 12.64 -3.71 -19.21
C ALA A 32 11.83 -3.15 -18.04
N VAL A 33 11.00 -2.12 -18.27
CA VAL A 33 10.11 -1.55 -17.24
C VAL A 33 9.08 -2.58 -16.78
N LEU A 34 8.45 -3.31 -17.70
CA LEU A 34 7.49 -4.36 -17.35
C LEU A 34 8.15 -5.51 -16.58
N GLY A 35 9.36 -5.91 -16.96
CA GLY A 35 10.16 -6.88 -16.22
C GLY A 35 10.48 -6.39 -14.82
N PHE A 36 10.98 -5.16 -14.69
CA PHE A 36 11.26 -4.56 -13.39
C PHE A 36 10.01 -4.50 -12.50
N HIS A 37 8.88 -4.05 -13.04
CA HIS A 37 7.60 -4.03 -12.34
C HIS A 37 7.10 -5.42 -11.97
N SER A 38 7.34 -6.44 -12.78
CA SER A 38 6.83 -7.79 -12.54
C SER A 38 7.71 -8.62 -11.59
N PHE A 39 9.01 -8.31 -11.48
CA PHE A 39 9.95 -9.13 -10.72
C PHE A 39 10.62 -8.42 -9.55
N ILE A 40 10.85 -7.10 -9.63
CA ILE A 40 11.66 -6.40 -8.63
C ILE A 40 10.74 -5.57 -7.74
N ALA A 41 10.21 -4.49 -8.30
CA ALA A 41 9.43 -3.53 -7.54
C ALA A 41 8.45 -2.77 -8.43
N LYS A 42 7.27 -2.43 -7.88
CA LYS A 42 6.33 -1.52 -8.54
C LYS A 42 6.02 -0.31 -7.65
N PRO A 43 5.87 0.90 -8.23
CA PRO A 43 5.28 2.01 -7.49
C PRO A 43 3.80 1.72 -7.21
N PHE A 44 3.32 2.17 -6.05
CA PHE A 44 1.93 2.02 -5.64
C PHE A 44 1.42 3.33 -5.04
N TYR A 45 0.15 3.63 -5.26
CA TYR A 45 -0.53 4.83 -4.76
C TYR A 45 -1.59 4.42 -3.73
N ILE A 46 -1.74 5.20 -2.66
CA ILE A 46 -2.72 4.95 -1.59
C ILE A 46 -3.97 5.81 -1.81
N PRO A 47 -5.11 5.20 -2.22
CA PRO A 47 -6.34 5.92 -2.49
C PRO A 47 -7.33 5.97 -1.30
N SER A 48 -7.06 5.24 -0.21
CA SER A 48 -8.03 5.06 0.88
C SER A 48 -7.39 5.13 2.28
N GLU A 49 -8.24 5.36 3.27
CA GLU A 49 -7.89 5.57 4.69
C GLU A 49 -7.77 4.27 5.51
N SER A 50 -7.96 3.10 4.89
CA SER A 50 -7.99 1.81 5.59
C SER A 50 -6.69 1.44 6.32
N MET A 51 -5.58 2.09 5.95
CA MET A 51 -4.26 1.90 6.56
C MET A 51 -3.79 3.12 7.36
N LEU A 52 -4.69 4.06 7.70
CA LEU A 52 -4.39 5.06 8.73
C LEU A 52 -4.06 4.35 10.06
N PRO A 53 -3.14 4.88 10.88
CA PRO A 53 -2.39 6.11 10.69
C PRO A 53 -1.08 5.92 9.90
N GLY A 54 -0.69 4.67 9.62
CA GLY A 54 0.59 4.33 9.00
C GLY A 54 0.71 4.83 7.56
N LEU A 55 -0.37 4.77 6.78
CA LEU A 55 -0.45 5.24 5.40
C LEU A 55 -1.59 6.24 5.23
N LEU A 56 -1.27 7.44 4.74
CA LEU A 56 -2.24 8.48 4.41
C LEU A 56 -2.68 8.38 2.96
N ILE A 57 -3.90 8.84 2.67
CA ILE A 57 -4.36 9.04 1.30
C ILE A 57 -3.42 10.04 0.62
N GLY A 58 -2.93 9.69 -0.56
CA GLY A 58 -1.93 10.47 -1.28
C GLY A 58 -0.48 9.99 -1.14
N ASP A 59 -0.23 9.05 -0.22
CA ASP A 59 1.07 8.38 -0.13
C ASP A 59 1.36 7.56 -1.39
N ARG A 60 2.62 7.56 -1.80
CA ARG A 60 3.17 6.69 -2.82
C ARG A 60 4.30 5.89 -2.22
N LEU A 61 4.34 4.61 -2.55
CA LEU A 61 5.26 3.66 -1.93
C LEU A 61 5.84 2.72 -2.96
N VAL A 62 6.92 2.06 -2.56
CA VAL A 62 7.54 0.98 -3.34
C VAL A 62 7.11 -0.36 -2.77
N VAL A 63 6.67 -1.25 -3.66
CA VAL A 63 6.29 -2.62 -3.32
C VAL A 63 7.29 -3.58 -3.94
N THR A 64 7.97 -4.38 -3.12
CA THR A 64 8.87 -5.44 -3.57
C THR A 64 8.11 -6.76 -3.75
N LYS A 65 8.51 -7.54 -4.76
CA LYS A 65 7.83 -8.82 -5.07
C LYS A 65 8.58 -10.05 -4.58
N TYR A 66 9.90 -10.00 -4.68
CA TYR A 66 10.77 -11.13 -4.37
C TYR A 66 10.64 -11.71 -2.94
N PRO A 67 10.27 -10.98 -1.87
CA PRO A 67 10.20 -11.59 -0.53
C PRO A 67 9.20 -12.74 -0.44
N TYR A 68 8.11 -12.67 -1.20
CA TYR A 68 7.07 -13.69 -1.20
C TYR A 68 7.12 -14.55 -2.46
N GLY A 69 8.16 -14.39 -3.28
CA GLY A 69 8.25 -15.05 -4.58
C GLY A 69 7.16 -14.62 -5.55
N TYR A 70 7.02 -15.37 -6.63
CA TYR A 70 6.19 -14.99 -7.78
C TYR A 70 4.97 -15.89 -7.94
N SER A 71 3.82 -15.27 -8.19
CA SER A 71 2.51 -15.90 -8.37
C SER A 71 1.77 -15.30 -9.58
N TYR A 72 0.53 -15.74 -9.79
CA TYR A 72 -0.31 -15.25 -10.87
C TYR A 72 -0.59 -13.72 -10.82
N VAL A 73 -0.48 -13.08 -9.65
CA VAL A 73 -0.66 -11.62 -9.47
C VAL A 73 0.65 -10.83 -9.60
N SER A 74 1.78 -11.49 -9.87
CA SER A 74 3.08 -10.82 -10.00
C SER A 74 3.21 -9.97 -11.26
N PRO A 75 2.74 -10.39 -12.45
CA PRO A 75 2.76 -9.53 -13.63
C PRO A 75 1.85 -8.31 -13.48
N THR A 76 2.28 -7.18 -14.04
CA THR A 76 1.63 -5.86 -13.92
C THR A 76 0.11 -5.84 -14.20
N PHE A 77 -0.41 -6.72 -15.08
CA PHE A 77 -1.76 -6.60 -15.62
C PHE A 77 -2.79 -7.61 -15.08
N HIS A 78 -2.44 -8.47 -14.10
CA HIS A 78 -3.36 -9.48 -13.53
C HIS A 78 -4.12 -10.30 -14.59
N LEU A 79 -3.45 -10.63 -15.70
CA LEU A 79 -4.05 -11.33 -16.84
C LEU A 79 -4.03 -12.84 -16.70
N MET A 80 -3.26 -13.36 -15.75
CA MET A 80 -3.07 -14.79 -15.57
C MET A 80 -4.19 -15.37 -14.71
N PRO A 81 -4.72 -16.57 -15.05
CA PRO A 81 -5.65 -17.26 -14.18
C PRO A 81 -4.98 -17.64 -12.86
N PHE A 82 -5.78 -17.92 -11.83
CA PHE A 82 -5.27 -18.41 -10.55
C PHE A 82 -4.46 -19.69 -10.76
N VAL A 83 -3.23 -19.70 -10.25
CA VAL A 83 -2.34 -20.88 -10.21
C VAL A 83 -1.89 -21.06 -8.76
N LYS A 84 -2.07 -22.28 -8.24
CA LYS A 84 -1.67 -22.62 -6.87
C LYS A 84 -0.15 -22.66 -6.74
N GLY A 85 0.35 -22.14 -5.62
CA GLY A 85 1.77 -22.09 -5.31
C GLY A 85 2.47 -20.84 -5.84
N ARG A 86 3.70 -20.64 -5.36
CA ARG A 86 4.55 -19.51 -5.74
C ARG A 86 5.97 -20.01 -5.98
N LEU A 87 6.68 -19.31 -6.85
CA LEU A 87 8.08 -19.61 -7.18
C LEU A 87 9.02 -18.81 -6.28
N PHE A 88 9.94 -19.50 -5.61
CA PHE A 88 11.04 -18.90 -4.82
C PHE A 88 10.58 -17.93 -3.72
N GLY A 89 9.48 -18.24 -3.03
CA GLY A 89 8.89 -17.37 -2.02
C GLY A 89 8.68 -18.02 -0.66
N SER A 90 8.56 -17.21 0.37
CA SER A 90 8.11 -17.60 1.70
C SER A 90 6.81 -16.90 2.06
N LEU A 91 6.07 -17.48 3.02
CA LEU A 91 4.92 -16.81 3.61
C LEU A 91 5.34 -15.45 4.21
N PRO A 92 4.43 -14.46 4.22
CA PRO A 92 4.68 -13.21 4.89
C PRO A 92 4.81 -13.41 6.40
N GLU A 93 5.55 -12.51 7.04
CA GLU A 93 5.64 -12.48 8.48
C GLU A 93 4.46 -11.70 9.05
N ARG A 94 4.08 -12.05 10.28
CA ARG A 94 3.07 -11.30 11.01
C ARG A 94 3.51 -9.86 11.19
N GLY A 95 2.61 -8.93 10.90
CA GLY A 95 2.86 -7.49 10.91
C GLY A 95 3.33 -6.93 9.57
N ASP A 96 3.64 -7.75 8.57
CA ASP A 96 4.00 -7.23 7.24
C ASP A 96 2.82 -6.48 6.60
N VAL A 97 3.12 -5.33 5.99
CA VAL A 97 2.16 -4.62 5.13
C VAL A 97 2.31 -5.12 3.70
N VAL A 98 1.23 -5.62 3.13
CA VAL A 98 1.26 -6.31 1.84
C VAL A 98 0.22 -5.78 0.88
N ILE A 99 0.56 -5.81 -0.41
CA ILE A 99 -0.42 -5.69 -1.48
C ILE A 99 -1.11 -7.03 -1.65
N VAL A 100 -2.43 -7.04 -1.72
CA VAL A 100 -3.24 -8.23 -1.95
C VAL A 100 -4.33 -7.95 -2.97
N THR A 101 -4.52 -8.85 -3.92
CA THR A 101 -5.64 -8.79 -4.87
C THR A 101 -6.74 -9.73 -4.38
N PRO A 102 -7.92 -9.24 -3.95
CA PRO A 102 -9.00 -10.10 -3.45
C PRO A 102 -9.39 -11.19 -4.48
N PRO A 103 -9.76 -12.41 -4.05
CA PRO A 103 -10.26 -13.44 -4.97
C PRO A 103 -11.40 -12.91 -5.85
N GLY A 104 -11.28 -13.09 -7.17
CA GLY A 104 -12.28 -12.62 -8.14
C GLY A 104 -12.21 -11.12 -8.48
N SER A 105 -11.28 -10.36 -7.88
CA SER A 105 -11.04 -8.94 -8.18
C SER A 105 -9.80 -8.76 -9.07
N ARG A 106 -9.71 -7.59 -9.71
CA ARG A 106 -8.50 -7.08 -10.38
C ARG A 106 -7.92 -5.84 -9.71
N THR A 107 -8.52 -5.44 -8.59
CA THR A 107 -8.14 -4.24 -7.85
C THR A 107 -7.24 -4.64 -6.70
N ASP A 108 -6.07 -4.01 -6.62
CA ASP A 108 -5.10 -4.24 -5.56
C ASP A 108 -5.49 -3.49 -4.29
N TYR A 109 -5.49 -4.18 -3.17
CA TYR A 109 -5.62 -3.62 -1.83
C TYR A 109 -4.29 -3.65 -1.12
N ILE A 110 -4.19 -2.87 -0.05
CA ILE A 110 -3.08 -2.90 0.89
C ILE A 110 -3.64 -3.14 2.29
N LYS A 111 -3.07 -4.12 2.99
CA LYS A 111 -3.49 -4.55 4.33
C LYS A 111 -2.29 -5.07 5.11
N ARG A 112 -2.43 -5.22 6.41
CA ARG A 112 -1.42 -5.83 7.28
C ARG A 112 -1.75 -7.29 7.56
N VAL A 113 -0.75 -8.15 7.51
CA VAL A 113 -0.87 -9.57 7.89
C VAL A 113 -0.99 -9.68 9.40
N VAL A 114 -2.13 -10.14 9.89
CA VAL A 114 -2.43 -10.27 11.32
C VAL A 114 -2.42 -11.73 11.77
N GLY A 115 -2.92 -12.66 10.94
CA GLY A 115 -2.97 -14.09 11.25
C GLY A 115 -2.25 -14.94 10.21
N LEU A 116 -1.61 -16.02 10.66
CA LEU A 116 -0.81 -16.95 9.86
C LEU A 116 -1.46 -18.33 9.77
N PRO A 117 -1.03 -19.20 8.82
CA PRO A 117 -1.56 -20.56 8.68
C PRO A 117 -1.57 -21.35 9.99
N GLY A 118 -2.64 -22.13 10.20
CA GLY A 118 -2.82 -23.01 11.35
C GLY A 118 -3.33 -22.31 12.61
N GLU A 119 -3.32 -20.98 12.66
CA GLU A 119 -3.78 -20.23 13.83
C GLU A 119 -5.29 -20.11 13.90
N ARG A 120 -5.83 -20.10 15.12
CA ARG A 120 -7.21 -19.72 15.39
C ARG A 120 -7.27 -18.22 15.67
N LEU A 121 -7.78 -17.44 14.71
CA LEU A 121 -7.97 -16.00 14.85
C LEU A 121 -9.43 -15.68 15.17
N GLU A 122 -9.65 -14.78 16.10
CA GLU A 122 -10.96 -14.26 16.51
C GLU A 122 -10.83 -12.75 16.75
N VAL A 123 -11.89 -11.98 16.51
CA VAL A 123 -11.96 -10.58 16.97
C VAL A 123 -13.16 -10.48 17.90
N ARG A 124 -12.95 -9.92 19.09
CA ARG A 124 -14.01 -9.76 20.10
C ARG A 124 -13.91 -8.38 20.72
N GLY A 125 -14.98 -7.60 20.61
CA GLY A 125 -14.99 -6.19 21.06
C GLY A 125 -13.78 -5.39 20.55
N GLY A 126 -13.46 -5.52 19.26
CA GLY A 126 -12.39 -4.79 18.57
C GLY A 126 -10.97 -5.30 18.86
N THR A 127 -10.82 -6.30 19.74
CA THR A 127 -9.52 -6.85 20.09
C THR A 127 -9.28 -8.16 19.34
N VAL A 128 -8.12 -8.28 18.68
CA VAL A 128 -7.70 -9.52 18.01
C VAL A 128 -7.22 -10.53 19.06
N LEU A 129 -7.68 -11.76 18.94
CA LEU A 129 -7.22 -12.91 19.71
C LEU A 129 -6.57 -13.92 18.75
N ILE A 130 -5.36 -14.37 19.10
CA ILE A 130 -4.62 -15.41 18.37
C ILE A 130 -4.52 -16.62 19.30
N ASN A 131 -5.07 -17.75 18.87
CA ASN A 131 -5.16 -18.98 19.66
C ASN A 131 -5.80 -18.75 21.05
N GLY A 132 -6.81 -17.86 21.10
CA GLY A 132 -7.52 -17.49 22.33
C GLY A 132 -6.79 -16.47 23.22
N VAL A 133 -5.57 -16.05 22.85
CA VAL A 133 -4.80 -15.04 23.59
C VAL A 133 -5.01 -13.68 22.94
N PRO A 134 -5.55 -12.66 23.66
CA PRO A 134 -5.68 -11.31 23.12
C PRO A 134 -4.30 -10.70 22.88
N ILE A 135 -4.14 -10.00 21.75
CA ILE A 135 -2.94 -9.21 21.49
C ILE A 135 -2.84 -8.06 22.47
N ARG A 136 -1.62 -7.60 22.75
CA ARG A 136 -1.41 -6.49 23.68
C ARG A 136 -1.80 -5.17 22.99
N ARG A 137 -2.57 -4.35 23.71
CA ARG A 137 -2.99 -3.00 23.28
C ARG A 137 -2.56 -1.98 24.33
N ALA A 138 -1.96 -0.88 23.90
CA ALA A 138 -1.70 0.26 24.78
C ALA A 138 -2.97 1.09 25.00
N ALA A 139 -2.95 1.97 26.00
CA ALA A 139 -4.01 2.98 26.13
C ALA A 139 -4.04 3.89 24.89
N PRO A 140 -5.24 4.26 24.40
CA PRO A 140 -5.36 5.13 23.24
C PRO A 140 -4.76 6.51 23.52
N VAL A 141 -4.09 7.06 22.52
CA VAL A 141 -3.57 8.44 22.53
C VAL A 141 -4.11 9.21 21.34
N GLU A 142 -4.54 10.44 21.57
CA GLU A 142 -5.08 11.29 20.50
C GLU A 142 -3.95 11.82 19.61
N ARG A 143 -4.11 11.71 18.29
CA ARG A 143 -3.20 12.31 17.29
C ARG A 143 -4.00 13.15 16.29
N LEU A 144 -3.39 14.25 15.85
CA LEU A 144 -3.96 15.13 14.82
C LEU A 144 -3.44 14.74 13.44
N PHE A 145 -4.36 14.60 12.48
CA PHE A 145 -4.08 14.34 11.06
C PHE A 145 -4.53 15.52 10.21
N PRO A 146 -3.80 15.89 9.15
CA PRO A 146 -4.21 16.97 8.26
C PRO A 146 -5.51 16.64 7.54
N ILE A 147 -6.43 17.60 7.51
CA ILE A 147 -7.58 17.57 6.60
C ILE A 147 -7.17 18.28 5.31
N ASP A 148 -7.30 17.58 4.19
CA ASP A 148 -6.91 18.05 2.87
C ASP A 148 -7.81 17.41 1.79
N PRO A 149 -7.69 17.79 0.50
CA PRO A 149 -8.52 17.24 -0.57
C PRO A 149 -8.61 15.71 -0.59
N ASN A 150 -7.58 15.00 -0.15
CA ASN A 150 -7.55 13.55 -0.09
C ASN A 150 -8.28 12.97 1.14
N PHE A 151 -8.21 13.63 2.30
CA PHE A 151 -8.83 13.17 3.54
C PHE A 151 -9.65 14.28 4.20
N GLN A 152 -10.99 14.18 4.07
CA GLN A 152 -11.91 15.21 4.54
C GLN A 152 -12.37 15.04 5.99
N CYS A 153 -12.00 13.96 6.68
CA CYS A 153 -12.49 13.64 8.04
C CYS A 153 -14.02 13.79 8.10
N ASP A 154 -14.73 13.04 7.25
CA ASP A 154 -16.18 13.12 7.09
C ASP A 154 -16.89 12.94 8.46
N PRO A 155 -17.72 13.88 8.93
CA PRO A 155 -18.41 13.76 10.22
C PRO A 155 -19.30 12.53 10.37
N LEU A 156 -19.78 11.93 9.26
CA LEU A 156 -20.52 10.66 9.30
C LEU A 156 -19.60 9.48 9.61
N GLN A 157 -18.34 9.56 9.18
CA GLN A 157 -17.33 8.54 9.41
C GLN A 157 -16.50 8.79 10.67
N TYR A 158 -16.37 10.05 11.08
CA TYR A 158 -15.55 10.50 12.19
C TYR A 158 -16.30 11.56 13.02
N PRO A 159 -17.38 11.16 13.72
CA PRO A 159 -18.23 12.10 14.45
C PRO A 159 -17.43 12.83 15.54
N GLY A 160 -17.42 14.16 15.48
CA GLY A 160 -16.72 15.00 16.46
C GLY A 160 -15.19 15.00 16.37
N ALA A 161 -14.60 14.38 15.34
CA ALA A 161 -13.14 14.30 15.18
C ALA A 161 -12.53 15.58 14.59
N ARG A 162 -13.31 16.39 13.86
CA ARG A 162 -12.81 17.64 13.25
C ARG A 162 -12.40 18.64 14.33
N THR A 163 -11.21 19.19 14.19
CA THR A 163 -10.60 20.19 15.06
C THR A 163 -9.61 21.03 14.25
N THR A 164 -8.72 21.77 14.92
CA THR A 164 -7.60 22.49 14.30
C THR A 164 -6.27 22.12 14.95
N PHE A 165 -5.19 22.22 14.17
CA PHE A 165 -3.83 22.29 14.70
C PHE A 165 -3.62 23.59 15.47
N PRO A 166 -2.55 23.70 16.29
CA PRO A 166 -2.20 24.93 16.99
C PRO A 166 -2.02 26.16 16.08
N ASP A 167 -1.67 25.94 14.81
CA ASP A 167 -1.52 27.00 13.79
C ASP A 167 -2.83 27.37 13.07
N GLY A 168 -3.96 26.79 13.48
CA GLY A 168 -5.29 27.06 12.92
C GLY A 168 -5.65 26.23 11.69
N ARG A 169 -4.75 25.41 11.15
CA ARG A 169 -5.08 24.53 10.02
C ARG A 169 -6.10 23.44 10.43
N PRO A 170 -7.02 23.03 9.55
CA PRO A 170 -8.01 22.01 9.88
C PRO A 170 -7.33 20.65 10.11
N ALA A 171 -7.80 19.94 11.13
CA ALA A 171 -7.24 18.67 11.56
C ALA A 171 -8.34 17.66 11.93
N CYS A 172 -8.03 16.38 11.81
CA CYS A 172 -8.82 15.28 12.32
C CYS A 172 -8.13 14.68 13.54
N ARG A 173 -8.79 14.73 14.69
CA ARG A 173 -8.30 14.15 15.95
C ARG A 173 -8.80 12.72 16.06
N LEU A 174 -7.89 11.76 16.00
CA LEU A 174 -8.21 10.34 16.02
C LEU A 174 -7.51 9.63 17.18
N PRO A 175 -8.19 8.66 17.84
CA PRO A 175 -7.59 7.82 18.86
C PRO A 175 -6.64 6.81 18.21
N ILE A 176 -5.39 6.80 18.64
CA ILE A 176 -4.36 5.88 18.18
C ILE A 176 -4.09 4.84 19.26
N VAL A 177 -4.23 3.57 18.89
CA VAL A 177 -3.92 2.44 19.76
C VAL A 177 -2.66 1.76 19.25
N ARG A 178 -1.64 1.62 20.11
CA ARG A 178 -0.47 0.80 19.79
C ARG A 178 -0.80 -0.66 20.05
N GLU A 179 -0.69 -1.48 19.02
CA GLU A 179 -0.85 -2.93 19.14
C GLU A 179 0.48 -3.64 19.04
N THR A 180 0.67 -4.68 19.86
CA THR A 180 1.87 -5.51 19.87
C THR A 180 1.47 -6.96 19.63
N MET A 181 2.04 -7.51 18.58
CA MET A 181 1.78 -8.87 18.12
C MET A 181 2.62 -9.91 18.88
N PRO A 182 2.26 -11.19 18.85
CA PRO A 182 3.00 -12.24 19.57
C PRO A 182 4.48 -12.36 19.21
N ASN A 183 4.87 -11.93 18.00
CA ASN A 183 6.27 -11.89 17.56
C ASN A 183 7.02 -10.59 17.94
N GLY A 184 6.47 -9.78 18.87
CA GLY A 184 7.08 -8.55 19.36
C GLY A 184 6.91 -7.33 18.43
N ARG A 185 6.57 -7.54 17.16
CA ARG A 185 6.29 -6.44 16.22
C ARG A 185 5.09 -5.64 16.67
N SER A 186 5.22 -4.31 16.57
CA SER A 186 4.18 -3.40 17.01
C SER A 186 3.89 -2.33 15.95
N TYR A 187 2.66 -1.84 15.93
CA TYR A 187 2.22 -0.80 15.00
C TYR A 187 1.02 -0.04 15.57
N ASP A 188 0.79 1.16 15.03
CA ASP A 188 -0.30 2.03 15.42
C ASP A 188 -1.57 1.67 14.63
N THR A 189 -2.72 1.63 15.31
CA THR A 189 -4.04 1.40 14.73
C THR A 189 -5.01 2.48 15.17
N ILE A 190 -6.17 2.57 14.51
CA ILE A 190 -7.30 3.39 14.93
C ILE A 190 -8.44 2.46 15.31
N ASP A 191 -9.06 2.74 16.45
CA ASP A 191 -10.28 2.11 16.97
C ASP A 191 -11.20 3.25 17.44
N LEU A 192 -12.33 3.42 16.75
CA LEU A 192 -13.31 4.50 16.92
C LEU A 192 -14.46 4.09 17.86
N GLY A 193 -14.32 2.97 18.57
CA GLY A 193 -15.38 2.34 19.34
C GLY A 193 -16.21 1.38 18.48
N TYR A 194 -17.43 1.08 18.94
CA TYR A 194 -18.19 -0.04 18.41
C TYR A 194 -18.43 0.02 16.89
N SER A 195 -17.99 -1.03 16.20
CA SER A 195 -18.32 -1.30 14.80
C SER A 195 -18.76 -2.74 14.58
N SER A 196 -19.42 -3.02 13.46
CA SER A 196 -19.78 -4.39 13.09
C SER A 196 -18.58 -5.30 12.85
N ALA A 197 -17.37 -4.73 12.69
CA ALA A 197 -16.13 -5.47 12.48
C ALA A 197 -15.39 -5.80 13.80
N ASP A 198 -15.97 -5.42 14.95
CA ASP A 198 -15.42 -5.68 16.28
C ASP A 198 -15.64 -7.09 16.79
N ASP A 199 -16.61 -7.80 16.21
CA ASP A 199 -16.92 -9.19 16.52
C ASP A 199 -16.84 -10.02 15.25
N TYR A 200 -15.71 -10.69 15.08
CA TYR A 200 -15.48 -11.64 13.99
C TYR A 200 -15.36 -13.05 14.58
N PRO A 201 -16.21 -14.01 14.14
CA PRO A 201 -16.23 -15.35 14.69
C PRO A 201 -14.88 -16.02 14.49
N ALA A 202 -14.52 -16.88 15.43
CA ALA A 202 -13.24 -17.55 15.36
C ALA A 202 -13.11 -18.41 14.10
N VAL A 203 -11.97 -18.27 13.42
CA VAL A 203 -11.62 -19.02 12.21
C VAL A 203 -10.24 -19.63 12.37
N THR A 204 -10.09 -20.89 11.97
CA THR A 204 -8.77 -21.49 11.78
C THR A 204 -8.28 -21.11 10.40
N ILE A 205 -7.14 -20.44 10.33
CA ILE A 205 -6.54 -19.99 9.08
C ILE A 205 -6.02 -21.22 8.32
N PRO A 206 -6.51 -21.51 7.10
CA PRO A 206 -6.07 -22.68 6.36
C PRO A 206 -4.59 -22.63 6.00
N GLU A 207 -4.00 -23.79 5.71
CA GLU A 207 -2.67 -23.87 5.11
C GLU A 207 -2.58 -23.01 3.83
N GLY A 208 -1.47 -22.30 3.67
CA GLY A 208 -1.25 -21.38 2.55
C GLY A 208 -2.16 -20.15 2.53
N HIS A 209 -2.87 -19.82 3.62
CA HIS A 209 -3.68 -18.62 3.73
C HIS A 209 -3.19 -17.68 4.82
N VAL A 210 -3.50 -16.40 4.71
CA VAL A 210 -3.24 -15.39 5.75
C VAL A 210 -4.48 -14.57 6.02
N PHE A 211 -4.62 -14.10 7.26
CA PHE A 211 -5.69 -13.18 7.65
C PHE A 211 -5.14 -11.76 7.74
N MET A 212 -5.77 -10.84 7.03
CA MET A 212 -5.26 -9.48 6.87
C MET A 212 -6.26 -8.45 7.34
N MET A 213 -5.79 -7.41 8.02
CA MET A 213 -6.61 -6.32 8.55
C MET A 213 -6.04 -4.95 8.17
N GLY A 214 -6.90 -3.96 8.08
CA GLY A 214 -6.46 -2.57 8.01
C GLY A 214 -5.99 -2.06 9.37
N ASP A 215 -5.11 -1.06 9.35
CA ASP A 215 -4.68 -0.38 10.57
C ASP A 215 -5.78 0.56 11.09
N ASN A 216 -6.65 1.05 10.21
CA ASN A 216 -7.85 1.78 10.57
C ASN A 216 -9.01 0.80 10.73
N ARG A 217 -9.20 0.28 11.96
CA ARG A 217 -9.99 -0.93 12.21
C ARG A 217 -11.46 -0.78 11.85
N ASP A 218 -12.01 0.43 11.97
CA ASP A 218 -13.43 0.72 11.71
C ASP A 218 -13.68 1.34 10.33
N ARG A 219 -12.62 1.55 9.55
CA ARG A 219 -12.68 2.10 8.18
C ARG A 219 -11.90 1.25 7.20
N SER A 220 -11.93 -0.06 7.43
CA SER A 220 -11.24 -1.05 6.62
C SER A 220 -12.16 -2.22 6.26
N ALA A 221 -12.48 -2.33 4.97
CA ALA A 221 -12.98 -3.58 4.39
C ALA A 221 -11.79 -4.53 4.16
N ASP A 222 -11.64 -5.50 5.06
CA ASP A 222 -10.51 -6.44 5.08
C ASP A 222 -10.99 -7.90 5.23
N SER A 223 -10.20 -8.81 5.79
CA SER A 223 -10.59 -10.22 5.98
C SER A 223 -11.84 -10.38 6.83
N ARG A 224 -12.21 -9.39 7.64
CA ARG A 224 -13.45 -9.41 8.43
C ARG A 224 -14.71 -9.17 7.59
N ALA A 225 -14.58 -8.51 6.44
CA ALA A 225 -15.68 -8.14 5.56
C ALA A 225 -15.81 -9.11 4.37
N SER A 226 -17.03 -9.29 3.87
CA SER A 226 -17.30 -10.15 2.71
C SER A 226 -16.76 -9.55 1.40
N LEU A 227 -16.60 -10.37 0.37
CA LEU A 227 -16.23 -9.87 -0.97
C LEU A 227 -17.29 -8.92 -1.55
N MET A 228 -18.57 -9.10 -1.21
CA MET A 228 -19.67 -8.24 -1.67
C MET A 228 -19.61 -6.84 -1.05
N GLU A 229 -19.08 -6.72 0.17
CA GLU A 229 -18.85 -5.45 0.87
C GLU A 229 -17.49 -4.83 0.50
N GLY A 230 -16.79 -5.40 -0.48
CA GLY A 230 -15.47 -4.94 -0.89
C GLY A 230 -14.34 -5.33 0.07
N GLY A 231 -14.56 -6.32 0.95
CA GLY A 231 -13.54 -6.91 1.81
C GLY A 231 -12.69 -7.99 1.14
N LEU A 232 -12.07 -8.83 1.95
CA LEU A 232 -11.24 -9.95 1.49
C LEU A 232 -11.94 -11.32 1.60
N GLY A 233 -13.09 -11.39 2.27
CA GLY A 233 -13.87 -12.63 2.36
C GLY A 233 -13.31 -13.69 3.29
N GLY A 234 -12.60 -13.29 4.36
CA GLY A 234 -11.94 -14.20 5.29
C GLY A 234 -10.43 -14.36 5.05
N PRO A 235 -9.83 -15.48 5.49
CA PRO A 235 -8.45 -15.84 5.16
C PRO A 235 -8.22 -15.89 3.65
N VAL A 236 -7.12 -15.31 3.17
CA VAL A 236 -6.83 -15.17 1.74
C VAL A 236 -5.64 -16.06 1.36
N PRO A 237 -5.69 -16.77 0.20
CA PRO A 237 -4.54 -17.52 -0.29
C PRO A 237 -3.32 -16.59 -0.45
N TRP A 238 -2.16 -17.03 0.01
CA TRP A 238 -0.94 -16.22 -0.09
C TRP A 238 -0.52 -15.98 -1.56
N GLU A 239 -1.01 -16.77 -2.52
CA GLU A 239 -0.86 -16.54 -3.96
C GLU A 239 -1.44 -15.20 -4.41
N ASN A 240 -2.42 -14.66 -3.69
CA ASN A 240 -3.05 -13.37 -3.98
C ASN A 240 -2.20 -12.17 -3.52
N ILE A 241 -1.10 -12.41 -2.81
CA ILE A 241 -0.21 -11.34 -2.35
C ILE A 241 0.65 -10.84 -3.51
N GLY A 242 0.52 -9.56 -3.86
CA GLY A 242 1.25 -8.89 -4.92
C GLY A 242 2.64 -8.39 -4.53
N GLY A 243 2.96 -8.36 -3.23
CA GLY A 243 4.28 -7.96 -2.71
C GLY A 243 4.22 -7.28 -1.33
N ARG A 244 5.39 -6.95 -0.78
CA ARG A 244 5.54 -6.24 0.50
C ARG A 244 5.71 -4.75 0.27
N ALA A 245 5.03 -3.92 1.06
CA ALA A 245 5.24 -2.48 1.06
C ALA A 245 6.49 -2.14 1.89
N GLU A 246 7.45 -1.43 1.31
CA GLU A 246 8.76 -1.19 1.95
C GLU A 246 8.83 0.18 2.62
N PHE A 247 8.63 1.25 1.86
CA PHE A 247 8.71 2.62 2.35
C PHE A 247 7.91 3.59 1.48
N ILE A 248 7.57 4.74 2.05
CA ILE A 248 6.91 5.85 1.35
C ILE A 248 7.97 6.62 0.55
N THR A 249 7.81 6.69 -0.77
CA THR A 249 8.69 7.48 -1.63
C THR A 249 8.37 8.96 -1.52
N PHE A 250 7.10 9.32 -1.63
CA PHE A 250 6.60 10.68 -1.46
C PHE A 250 5.10 10.67 -1.18
N SER A 251 4.58 11.79 -0.68
CA SER A 251 3.17 11.96 -0.35
C SER A 251 2.67 13.31 -0.84
N LEU A 252 1.44 13.35 -1.37
CA LEU A 252 0.78 14.57 -1.83
C LEU A 252 -0.55 14.75 -1.12
N ASP A 253 -0.92 16.00 -0.83
CA ASP A 253 -2.16 16.36 -0.14
C ASP A 253 -3.42 16.39 -1.04
N GLY A 254 -3.24 16.22 -2.36
CA GLY A 254 -4.31 16.22 -3.36
C GLY A 254 -4.59 17.58 -3.98
N THR A 255 -3.81 18.62 -3.67
CA THR A 255 -3.95 19.96 -4.29
C THR A 255 -3.24 20.10 -5.64
N THR A 256 -2.59 19.04 -6.14
CA THR A 256 -1.84 19.07 -7.41
C THR A 256 -2.71 19.29 -8.63
N THR A 257 -2.20 20.08 -9.57
CA THR A 257 -2.84 20.37 -10.87
C THR A 257 -1.90 20.00 -12.03
N LEU A 258 -2.32 20.30 -13.27
CA LEU A 258 -1.45 20.20 -14.46
C LEU A 258 -0.24 21.16 -14.39
N ASN A 259 -0.29 22.20 -13.55
CA ASN A 259 0.86 23.07 -13.31
C ASN A 259 1.83 22.39 -12.33
N PRO A 260 3.06 22.02 -12.75
CA PRO A 260 4.00 21.29 -11.90
C PRO A 260 4.46 22.09 -10.67
N LEU A 261 4.33 23.42 -10.66
CA LEU A 261 4.66 24.23 -9.48
C LEU A 261 3.78 23.89 -8.28
N THR A 262 2.51 23.49 -8.52
CA THR A 262 1.58 23.08 -7.45
C THR A 262 2.00 21.79 -6.74
N TRP A 263 2.92 21.03 -7.33
CA TRP A 263 3.38 19.76 -6.76
C TRP A 263 4.36 19.98 -5.61
N PHE A 264 5.14 21.06 -5.66
CA PHE A 264 6.03 21.43 -4.57
C PHE A 264 5.27 21.85 -3.32
N SER A 265 4.16 22.59 -3.49
CA SER A 265 3.30 22.99 -2.36
C SER A 265 2.46 21.84 -1.81
N ALA A 266 2.04 20.90 -2.67
CA ALA A 266 1.23 19.75 -2.28
C ALA A 266 2.03 18.66 -1.53
N PHE A 267 3.36 18.73 -1.55
CA PHE A 267 4.24 17.70 -1.03
C PHE A 267 4.25 17.67 0.50
N ARG A 268 3.90 16.50 1.08
CA ARG A 268 4.02 16.25 2.54
C ARG A 268 5.42 15.72 2.84
N GLY A 269 6.36 16.64 3.08
CA GLY A 269 7.79 16.31 3.17
C GLY A 269 8.20 15.44 4.36
N ASP A 270 7.41 15.44 5.43
CA ASP A 270 7.59 14.63 6.64
C ASP A 270 7.35 13.12 6.42
N ARG A 271 6.78 12.74 5.27
CA ARG A 271 6.42 11.34 4.98
C ARG A 271 7.40 10.61 4.08
N ALA A 272 8.25 11.33 3.34
CA ALA A 272 9.19 10.70 2.41
C ALA A 272 10.29 9.95 3.17
N GLY A 273 10.56 8.71 2.77
CA GLY A 273 11.54 7.84 3.42
C GLY A 273 11.01 7.07 4.63
N THR A 274 9.76 7.26 5.04
CA THR A 274 9.17 6.52 6.16
C THR A 274 9.08 5.03 5.83
N SER A 275 9.71 4.21 6.67
CA SER A 275 9.63 2.74 6.59
C SER A 275 8.21 2.25 6.88
N LEU A 276 7.78 1.23 6.16
CA LEU A 276 6.51 0.54 6.37
C LEU A 276 6.69 -0.82 7.05
N HIS A 277 7.94 -1.16 7.40
CA HIS A 277 8.21 -2.31 8.24
C HIS A 277 7.78 -1.99 9.68
N PRO A 278 7.14 -2.93 10.39
CA PRO A 278 6.71 -2.71 11.76
C PRO A 278 7.93 -2.53 12.67
N ASP A 279 7.78 -1.71 13.72
CA ASP A 279 8.85 -1.59 14.72
C ASP A 279 8.94 -2.88 15.52
N GLU A 280 10.16 -3.33 15.78
CA GLU A 280 10.40 -4.37 16.76
C GLU A 280 10.25 -3.76 18.16
N ALA A 281 9.45 -4.38 19.02
CA ALA A 281 9.44 -3.98 20.42
C ALA A 281 10.85 -4.19 21.01
N PRO A 282 11.34 -3.26 21.86
CA PRO A 282 12.61 -3.44 22.57
C PRO A 282 12.59 -4.63 23.53
#